data_AF-A0A087SGM2-F1
#
_entry.id   AF-A0A087SGM2-F1
#
_cell.length_a   1.000
_cell.length_b   1.000
_cell.length_c   1.000
_cell.angle_alpha   90.00
_cell.angle_beta   90.00
_cell.angle_gamma   90.00
#
_symmetry.space_group_name_H-M   'P 1'
#
loop_
_entity.id
_entity.type
_entity.pdbx_description
1 polymer ?
#
loop_
_entity_poly.entity_id
_entity_poly.type
_entity_poly.pdbx_seq_one_letter_code
_entity_poly.pdbx_strand_id
1 'polypeptide(L)'
;MAEADGATERDQASGSCATCGKGLAKYRCPRCTTRSCSLECVKAHKQQSGCSGKRDRTAFLGRAQLDERSLLSDLRFLEEVQLADEVAKRAAPARPAMLLPRGLQTLLQQAKRRGVELHLLPMGMAARKTNTTRYNPKQGIMEWRLEWKFQSAPNFKPVNAR
;
A
#
# COMPACT_ATOMS: atom_id res chain seq x y z
N MET A 1 -58.40 -8.56 -21.91
CA MET A 1 -57.71 -7.26 -21.87
C MET A 1 -56.24 -7.57 -22.02
N ALA A 2 -55.66 -7.17 -23.15
CA ALA A 2 -54.35 -7.56 -23.63
C ALA A 2 -53.26 -6.54 -23.23
N GLU A 3 -52.01 -6.94 -23.47
CA GLU A 3 -50.79 -6.14 -23.63
C GLU A 3 -50.07 -5.66 -22.34
N ALA A 4 -48.73 -5.72 -22.20
CA ALA A 4 -47.67 -6.09 -23.14
C ALA A 4 -46.41 -6.61 -22.43
N ASP A 5 -45.75 -7.57 -23.08
CA ASP A 5 -44.38 -8.02 -22.88
C ASP A 5 -43.36 -6.87 -23.02
N GLY A 6 -42.73 -6.48 -21.91
CA GLY A 6 -41.59 -5.58 -21.89
C GLY A 6 -40.28 -6.34 -22.13
N ALA A 7 -40.10 -6.89 -23.33
CA ALA A 7 -38.80 -7.39 -23.77
C ALA A 7 -37.83 -6.20 -23.85
N THR A 8 -36.94 -6.07 -22.87
CA THR A 8 -35.82 -5.10 -22.91
C THR A 8 -34.99 -5.33 -24.17
N GLU A 9 -35.20 -4.47 -25.16
CA GLU A 9 -34.37 -4.30 -26.32
C GLU A 9 -32.93 -4.07 -25.85
N ARG A 10 -32.10 -5.10 -25.99
CA ARG A 10 -30.65 -4.98 -25.86
C ARG A 10 -30.19 -4.14 -27.04
N ASP A 11 -30.09 -2.84 -26.80
CA ASP A 11 -29.55 -1.84 -27.71
C ASP A 11 -28.23 -2.33 -28.31
N GLN A 12 -28.36 -2.89 -29.52
CA GLN A 12 -27.27 -3.29 -30.39
C GLN A 12 -26.65 -1.99 -30.91
N ALA A 13 -25.86 -1.33 -30.06
CA ALA A 13 -25.04 -0.23 -30.52
C ALA A 13 -23.93 -0.79 -31.42
N SER A 14 -24.26 -0.88 -32.70
CA SER A 14 -23.49 -1.31 -33.87
C SER A 14 -22.35 -0.34 -34.16
N GLY A 15 -21.32 -0.35 -33.31
CA GLY A 15 -20.05 0.30 -33.59
C GLY A 15 -19.06 -0.66 -34.23
N SER A 16 -18.30 -0.22 -35.23
CA SER A 16 -17.13 -0.95 -35.71
C SER A 16 -16.04 -1.03 -34.62
N CYS A 17 -15.13 -1.98 -34.76
CA CYS A 17 -13.97 -2.10 -33.88
C CYS A 17 -13.10 -0.83 -33.93
N ALA A 18 -12.89 -0.16 -32.80
CA ALA A 18 -12.06 1.05 -32.73
C ALA A 18 -10.57 0.77 -32.97
N THR A 19 -10.14 -0.50 -32.90
CA THR A 19 -8.73 -0.89 -33.10
C THR A 19 -8.42 -1.26 -34.54
N CYS A 20 -9.34 -1.96 -35.23
CA CYS A 20 -9.07 -2.48 -36.57
C CYS A 20 -10.04 -2.01 -37.65
N GLY A 21 -11.19 -1.40 -37.29
CA GLY A 21 -12.21 -0.89 -38.22
C GLY A 21 -12.96 -1.95 -39.04
N LYS A 22 -12.46 -3.19 -39.14
CA LYS A 22 -12.93 -4.21 -40.09
C LYS A 22 -14.15 -5.01 -39.64
N GLY A 23 -14.32 -5.19 -38.33
CA GLY A 23 -15.38 -6.04 -37.77
C GLY A 23 -16.30 -5.29 -36.82
N LEU A 24 -17.52 -5.79 -36.67
CA LEU A 24 -18.46 -5.32 -35.64
C LEU A 24 -17.84 -5.52 -34.25
N ALA A 25 -17.96 -4.50 -33.39
CA ALA A 25 -17.42 -4.59 -32.05
C ALA A 25 -18.24 -5.57 -31.18
N LYS A 26 -17.55 -6.55 -30.60
CA LYS A 26 -18.13 -7.59 -29.74
C LYS A 26 -17.88 -7.34 -28.25
N TYR A 27 -16.79 -6.64 -27.92
CA TYR A 27 -16.33 -6.42 -26.56
C TYR A 27 -16.16 -4.93 -26.28
N ARG A 28 -16.27 -4.54 -25.01
CA ARG A 28 -16.05 -3.17 -24.53
C ARG A 28 -15.10 -3.17 -23.33
N CYS A 29 -14.05 -2.36 -23.40
CA CYS A 29 -13.06 -2.27 -22.32
C CYS A 29 -13.67 -1.58 -21.08
N PRO A 30 -13.54 -2.14 -19.86
CA PRO A 30 -14.17 -1.58 -18.67
C PRO A 30 -13.47 -0.32 -18.12
N ARG A 31 -12.29 0.04 -18.64
CA ARG A 31 -11.57 1.27 -18.24
C ARG A 31 -11.80 2.44 -19.19
N CYS A 32 -11.44 2.27 -20.46
CA CYS A 32 -11.51 3.32 -21.48
C CYS A 32 -12.75 3.22 -22.37
N THR A 33 -13.61 2.22 -22.17
CA THR A 33 -14.83 1.98 -22.97
C THR A 33 -14.61 1.71 -24.46
N THR A 34 -13.35 1.57 -24.90
CA THR A 34 -12.98 1.21 -26.28
C THR A 34 -13.64 -0.10 -26.69
N ARG A 35 -14.22 -0.09 -27.89
CA ARG A 35 -14.96 -1.22 -28.45
C ARG A 35 -14.06 -2.01 -29.39
N SER A 36 -14.06 -3.33 -29.26
CA SER A 36 -13.15 -4.23 -30.00
C SER A 36 -13.87 -5.46 -30.52
N CYS A 37 -13.49 -5.98 -31.69
CA CYS A 37 -14.14 -7.15 -32.30
C CYS A 37 -13.56 -8.52 -31.86
N SER A 38 -12.30 -8.55 -31.39
CA SER A 38 -11.59 -9.77 -31.02
C SER A 38 -10.60 -9.55 -29.88
N LEU A 39 -10.11 -10.65 -29.28
CA LEU A 39 -9.09 -10.61 -28.22
C LEU A 39 -7.80 -9.93 -28.68
N GLU A 40 -7.40 -10.10 -29.95
CA GLU A 40 -6.23 -9.44 -30.51
C GLU A 40 -6.42 -7.91 -30.55
N CYS A 41 -7.62 -7.43 -30.89
CA CYS A 41 -7.94 -6.00 -30.80
C CYS A 41 -7.99 -5.51 -29.34
N VAL A 42 -8.39 -6.36 -28.40
CA VAL A 42 -8.34 -6.03 -26.96
C VAL A 42 -6.88 -5.87 -26.50
N LYS A 43 -5.98 -6.78 -26.88
CA LYS A 43 -4.56 -6.70 -26.50
C LYS A 43 -3.86 -5.52 -27.18
N ALA A 44 -4.10 -5.35 -28.49
CA ALA A 44 -3.48 -4.28 -29.28
C ALA A 44 -3.83 -2.89 -28.73
N HIS A 45 -5.11 -2.62 -28.40
CA HIS A 45 -5.43 -1.31 -27.81
C HIS A 45 -4.81 -1.15 -26.42
N LYS A 46 -4.77 -2.19 -25.58
CA LYS A 46 -4.13 -2.09 -24.25
C LYS A 46 -2.64 -1.75 -24.35
N GLN A 47 -1.95 -2.34 -25.33
CA GLN A 47 -0.55 -2.03 -25.61
C GLN A 47 -0.37 -0.61 -26.16
N GLN A 48 -1.16 -0.20 -27.15
CA GLN A 48 -1.04 1.14 -27.77
C GLN A 48 -1.45 2.28 -26.84
N SER A 49 -2.51 2.10 -26.05
CA SER A 49 -3.04 3.13 -25.16
C SER A 49 -2.49 3.06 -23.72
N GLY A 50 -1.63 2.08 -23.42
CA GLY A 50 -1.18 1.83 -22.05
C GLY A 50 -2.33 1.48 -21.08
N CYS A 51 -3.47 1.02 -21.59
CA CYS A 51 -4.67 0.79 -20.78
C CYS A 51 -4.55 -0.51 -19.96
N SER A 52 -4.72 -0.41 -18.64
CA SER A 52 -4.71 -1.59 -17.76
C SER A 52 -5.86 -2.56 -18.02
N GLY A 53 -6.96 -2.08 -18.63
CA GLY A 53 -8.18 -2.85 -18.85
C GLY A 53 -8.94 -3.21 -17.56
N LYS A 54 -8.60 -2.61 -16.42
CA LYS A 54 -9.32 -2.75 -15.15
C LYS A 54 -10.08 -1.46 -14.88
N ARG A 55 -11.38 -1.56 -14.56
CA ARG A 55 -12.19 -0.39 -14.19
C ARG A 55 -11.54 0.30 -12.99
N ASP A 56 -11.46 1.62 -13.06
CA ASP A 56 -11.04 2.43 -11.92
C ASP A 56 -12.20 2.53 -10.94
N ARG A 57 -12.13 1.79 -9.83
CA ARG A 57 -13.19 1.78 -8.81
C ARG A 57 -13.17 3.02 -7.94
N THR A 58 -12.03 3.69 -7.85
CA THR A 58 -11.81 4.85 -6.97
C THR A 58 -11.74 6.16 -7.74
N ALA A 59 -12.26 6.18 -8.96
CA ALA A 59 -12.32 7.40 -9.75
C ALA A 59 -13.21 8.45 -9.06
N PHE A 60 -12.72 9.68 -8.97
CA PHE A 60 -13.46 10.76 -8.35
C PHE A 60 -14.78 11.03 -9.10
N LEU A 61 -15.88 11.06 -8.35
CA LEU A 61 -17.18 11.50 -8.82
C LEU A 61 -17.53 12.82 -8.13
N GLY A 62 -17.96 13.81 -8.92
CA GLY A 62 -18.49 15.05 -8.37
C GLY A 62 -19.79 14.80 -7.62
N ARG A 63 -20.15 15.68 -6.68
CA ARG A 63 -21.36 15.54 -5.85
C ARG A 63 -22.64 15.30 -6.65
N ALA A 64 -22.79 15.95 -7.80
CA ALA A 64 -23.98 15.81 -8.66
C ALA A 64 -24.06 14.46 -9.41
N GLN A 65 -22.97 13.69 -9.46
CA GLN A 65 -22.88 12.40 -10.15
C GLN A 65 -22.83 11.23 -9.15
N LEU A 66 -22.95 11.51 -7.85
CA LEU A 66 -22.93 10.51 -6.80
C LEU A 66 -24.32 9.87 -6.66
N ASP A 67 -24.53 8.79 -7.41
CA ASP A 67 -25.76 8.00 -7.36
C ASP A 67 -25.65 6.84 -6.36
N GLU A 68 -26.80 6.27 -5.98
CA GLU A 68 -26.88 5.08 -5.12
C GLU A 68 -26.04 3.91 -5.66
N ARG A 69 -25.98 3.73 -6.98
CA ARG A 69 -25.16 2.70 -7.62
C ARG A 69 -23.66 2.91 -7.39
N SER A 70 -23.21 4.17 -7.37
CA SER A 70 -21.83 4.52 -7.08
C SER A 70 -21.52 4.23 -5.61
N LEU A 71 -22.43 4.59 -4.70
CA LEU A 71 -22.32 4.26 -3.28
C LEU A 71 -22.22 2.74 -3.03
N LEU A 72 -23.10 1.93 -3.64
CA LEU A 72 -23.06 0.47 -3.51
C LEU A 72 -21.77 -0.13 -4.08
N SER A 73 -21.22 0.46 -5.16
CA SER A 73 -19.93 0.05 -5.72
C SER A 73 -18.79 0.29 -4.73
N ASP A 74 -18.82 1.42 -4.04
CA ASP A 74 -17.81 1.80 -3.03
C ASP A 74 -17.92 0.95 -1.77
N LEU A 75 -19.14 0.68 -1.29
CA LEU A 75 -19.37 -0.21 -0.15
C LEU A 75 -18.81 -1.62 -0.42
N ARG A 76 -19.13 -2.20 -1.58
CA ARG A 76 -18.57 -3.50 -1.99
C ARG A 76 -17.05 -3.47 -2.10
N PHE A 77 -16.48 -2.36 -2.55
CA PHE A 77 -15.03 -2.22 -2.62
C PHE A 77 -14.41 -2.25 -1.21
N LEU A 78 -14.99 -1.53 -0.25
CA LEU A 78 -14.52 -1.54 1.13
C LEU A 78 -14.66 -2.92 1.77
N GLU A 79 -15.77 -3.63 1.55
CA GLU A 79 -15.97 -5.01 2.02
C GLU A 79 -14.92 -5.97 1.44
N GLU A 80 -14.62 -5.88 0.14
CA GLU A 80 -13.57 -6.69 -0.49
C GLU A 80 -12.18 -6.40 0.12
N VAL A 81 -11.87 -5.13 0.38
CA VAL A 81 -10.60 -4.73 1.01
C VAL A 81 -10.52 -5.25 2.44
N GLN A 82 -11.60 -5.16 3.21
CA GLN A 82 -11.67 -5.71 4.56
C GLN A 82 -11.45 -7.22 4.56
N LEU A 83 -12.12 -7.95 3.66
CA LEU A 83 -11.95 -9.38 3.54
C LEU A 83 -10.50 -9.76 3.17
N ALA A 84 -9.88 -9.02 2.23
CA ALA A 84 -8.50 -9.26 1.84
C ALA A 84 -7.51 -9.01 3.00
N ASP A 85 -7.73 -7.97 3.81
CA ASP A 85 -6.95 -7.70 5.01
C ASP A 85 -7.12 -8.80 6.08
N GLU A 86 -8.35 -9.27 6.32
CA GLU A 86 -8.59 -10.38 7.24
C GLU A 86 -7.90 -11.67 6.78
N VAL A 87 -8.02 -12.01 5.49
CA VAL A 87 -7.35 -13.18 4.91
C VAL A 87 -5.84 -13.03 5.05
N ALA A 88 -5.27 -11.86 4.76
CA ALA A 88 -3.84 -11.60 4.92
C ALA A 88 -3.40 -11.73 6.38
N LYS A 89 -4.18 -11.24 7.35
CA LYS A 89 -3.89 -11.38 8.79
C LYS A 89 -3.94 -12.83 9.25
N ARG A 90 -4.88 -13.63 8.75
CA ARG A 90 -5.01 -15.07 9.08
C ARG A 90 -3.91 -15.91 8.41
N ALA A 91 -3.55 -15.57 7.18
CA ALA A 91 -2.49 -16.23 6.42
C ALA A 91 -1.08 -15.76 6.82
N ALA A 92 -0.98 -14.65 7.55
CA ALA A 92 0.30 -14.16 8.04
C ALA A 92 0.93 -15.24 8.93
N PRO A 93 2.18 -15.65 8.66
CA PRO A 93 2.87 -16.54 9.57
C PRO A 93 2.91 -15.87 10.94
N ALA A 94 2.87 -16.68 12.00
CA ALA A 94 3.12 -16.19 13.34
C ALA A 94 4.37 -15.31 13.27
N ARG A 95 4.19 -13.99 13.47
CA ARG A 95 5.32 -13.07 13.42
C ARG A 95 6.31 -13.67 14.41
N PRO A 96 7.57 -13.96 14.02
CA PRO A 96 8.56 -14.28 15.03
C PRO A 96 8.44 -13.14 16.01
N ALA A 97 8.13 -13.47 17.29
CA ALA A 97 8.14 -12.47 18.33
C ALA A 97 9.40 -11.65 18.07
N MET A 98 9.27 -10.34 17.91
CA MET A 98 10.42 -9.46 17.69
C MET A 98 11.20 -9.46 19.00
N LEU A 99 11.81 -10.61 19.30
CA LEU A 99 12.67 -10.84 20.42
C LEU A 99 13.85 -9.98 20.09
N LEU A 100 13.97 -8.89 20.84
CA LEU A 100 15.16 -8.08 20.78
C LEU A 100 16.36 -9.02 20.93
N PRO A 101 17.44 -8.81 20.15
CA PRO A 101 18.69 -9.53 20.36
C PRO A 101 19.08 -9.51 21.85
N ARG A 102 19.62 -10.62 22.37
CA ARG A 102 19.96 -10.78 23.79
C ARG A 102 20.79 -9.62 24.34
N GLY A 103 21.73 -9.08 23.54
CA GLY A 103 22.53 -7.92 23.95
C GLY A 103 21.71 -6.66 24.24
N LEU A 104 20.66 -6.39 23.45
CA LEU A 104 19.75 -5.25 23.68
C LEU A 104 18.81 -5.51 24.87
N GLN A 105 18.38 -6.75 25.07
CA GLN A 105 17.59 -7.12 26.25
C GLN A 105 18.40 -6.90 27.54
N THR A 106 19.66 -7.36 27.57
CA THR A 106 20.57 -7.14 28.70
C THR A 106 20.82 -5.65 28.91
N LEU A 107 21.05 -4.88 27.85
CA LEU A 107 21.24 -3.42 27.96
C LEU A 107 20.02 -2.73 28.59
N LEU A 108 18.80 -3.03 28.13
CA LEU A 108 17.57 -2.48 28.69
C LEU A 108 17.38 -2.86 30.16
N GLN A 109 17.63 -4.12 30.50
CA GLN A 109 17.52 -4.60 31.88
C GLN A 109 18.53 -3.90 32.79
N GLN A 110 19.77 -3.74 32.33
CA GLN A 110 20.85 -3.10 33.06
C GLN A 110 20.67 -1.59 33.19
N ALA A 111 20.08 -0.94 32.19
CA ALA A 111 19.64 0.46 32.26
C ALA A 111 18.56 0.62 33.34
N LYS A 112 17.51 -0.21 33.29
CA LYS A 112 16.39 -0.17 34.24
C LYS A 112 16.84 -0.42 35.68
N ARG A 113 17.75 -1.38 35.90
CA ARG A 113 18.34 -1.65 37.23
C ARG A 113 19.12 -0.46 37.80
N ARG A 114 19.69 0.38 36.93
CA ARG A 114 20.42 1.60 37.30
C ARG A 114 19.51 2.85 37.32
N GLY A 115 18.19 2.68 37.20
CA GLY A 115 17.23 3.79 37.18
C GLY A 115 17.23 4.61 35.89
N VAL A 116 17.82 4.11 34.81
CA VAL A 116 17.84 4.79 33.51
C VAL A 116 16.74 4.24 32.62
N GLU A 117 15.86 5.12 32.15
CA GLU A 117 14.83 4.80 31.17
C GLU A 117 15.41 4.86 29.75
N LEU A 118 15.63 3.70 29.14
CA LEU A 118 16.22 3.58 27.81
C LEU A 118 15.17 3.16 26.79
N HIS A 119 14.97 4.01 25.77
CA HIS A 119 14.06 3.76 24.65
C HIS A 119 14.82 3.38 23.38
N LEU A 120 14.41 2.29 22.73
CA LEU A 120 15.04 1.84 21.48
C LEU A 120 14.24 2.31 20.26
N LEU A 121 14.92 3.00 19.34
CA LEU A 121 14.34 3.39 18.06
C LEU A 121 14.08 2.16 17.16
N PRO A 122 13.19 2.24 16.16
CA PRO A 122 12.97 1.17 15.17
C PRO A 122 14.24 0.81 14.36
N MET A 123 14.35 -0.43 13.89
CA MET A 123 15.54 -0.94 13.17
C MET A 123 15.88 -0.16 11.88
N GLY A 124 14.89 0.49 11.26
CA GLY A 124 15.08 1.28 10.03
C GLY A 124 15.72 2.66 10.24
N MET A 125 15.75 3.18 11.47
CA MET A 125 16.20 4.55 11.73
C MET A 125 17.74 4.67 11.71
N ALA A 126 18.25 5.70 11.03
CA ALA A 126 19.68 5.99 10.95
C ALA A 126 20.33 6.17 12.34
N ALA A 127 19.64 6.87 13.25
CA ALA A 127 20.10 7.07 14.63
C ALA A 127 20.27 5.76 15.41
N ARG A 128 19.50 4.72 15.11
CA ARG A 128 19.73 3.38 15.70
C ARG A 128 20.96 2.71 15.13
N LYS A 129 21.18 2.84 13.82
CA LYS A 129 22.33 2.23 13.12
C LYS A 129 23.65 2.85 13.56
N THR A 130 23.67 4.15 13.85
CA THR A 130 24.86 4.84 14.37
C THR A 130 25.07 4.61 15.86
N ASN A 131 24.05 4.19 16.61
CA ASN A 131 24.15 4.00 18.06
C ASN A 131 25.09 2.83 18.42
N THR A 132 26.16 3.13 19.15
CA THR A 132 27.17 2.19 19.62
C THR A 132 27.10 1.92 21.12
N THR A 133 26.01 2.35 21.78
CA THR A 133 25.77 2.10 23.21
C THR A 133 25.67 0.60 23.46
N ARG A 134 26.42 0.11 24.45
CA ARG A 134 26.46 -1.30 24.81
C ARG A 134 26.72 -1.49 26.29
N TYR A 135 26.37 -2.68 26.79
CA TYR A 135 26.68 -3.09 28.15
C TYR A 135 27.83 -4.10 28.12
N ASN A 136 28.90 -3.84 28.87
CA ASN A 136 30.01 -4.77 29.04
C ASN A 136 29.80 -5.61 30.31
N PRO A 137 29.36 -6.88 30.21
CA PRO A 137 29.07 -7.71 31.37
C PRO A 137 30.31 -8.08 32.18
N LYS A 138 31.50 -8.10 31.57
CA LYS A 138 32.76 -8.46 32.26
C LYS A 138 33.19 -7.36 33.23
N GLN A 139 32.98 -6.09 32.85
CA GLN A 139 33.34 -4.93 33.66
C GLN A 139 32.16 -4.41 34.49
N GLY A 140 30.92 -4.80 34.16
CA GLY A 140 29.72 -4.27 34.81
C GLY A 140 29.42 -2.81 34.45
N ILE A 141 29.98 -2.31 33.34
CA ILE A 141 29.91 -0.90 32.93
C ILE A 141 29.01 -0.76 31.69
N MET A 142 28.28 0.37 31.64
CA MET A 142 27.49 0.80 30.50
C MET A 142 28.31 1.80 29.69
N GLU A 143 28.59 1.49 28.42
CA GLU A 143 29.27 2.40 27.50
C GLU A 143 28.22 3.09 26.64
N TRP A 144 28.12 4.42 26.77
CA TRP A 144 27.10 5.22 26.11
C TRP A 144 27.67 5.93 24.88
N ARG A 145 26.94 5.89 23.77
CA ARG A 145 27.13 6.84 22.68
C ARG A 145 26.30 8.09 22.96
N LEU A 146 26.98 9.23 23.02
CA LEU A 146 26.35 10.54 23.21
C LEU A 146 26.40 11.34 21.92
N GLU A 147 25.31 12.05 21.61
CA GLU A 147 25.26 13.05 20.55
C GLU A 147 25.08 14.42 21.20
N TRP A 148 26.04 15.31 21.01
CA TRP A 148 25.97 16.68 21.49
C TRP A 148 25.29 17.55 20.43
N LYS A 149 24.21 18.23 20.82
CA LYS A 149 23.53 19.21 19.98
C LYS A 149 23.61 20.56 20.67
N PHE A 150 24.44 21.45 20.13
CA PHE A 150 24.61 22.79 20.68
C PHE A 150 23.57 23.73 20.07
N GLN A 151 22.80 24.42 20.91
CA GLN A 151 21.78 25.37 20.44
C GLN A 151 22.38 26.56 19.68
N SER A 152 23.60 26.98 20.05
CA SER A 152 24.33 28.10 19.43
C SER A 152 25.05 27.70 18.12
N ALA A 153 25.22 26.41 17.86
CA ALA A 153 25.94 25.90 16.68
C ALA A 153 25.24 24.63 16.14
N PRO A 154 24.18 24.78 15.33
CA PRO A 154 23.37 23.66 14.87
C PRO A 154 24.12 22.65 13.97
N ASN A 155 25.26 23.05 13.41
CA ASN A 155 26.07 22.24 12.48
C ASN A 155 27.42 21.80 13.05
N PHE A 156 27.59 21.79 14.37
CA PHE A 156 28.82 21.31 14.99
C PHE A 156 29.02 19.82 14.68
N LYS A 157 30.03 19.51 13.86
CA LYS A 157 30.50 18.14 13.65
C LYS A 157 31.76 17.92 14.49
N PRO A 158 31.75 16.99 15.46
CA PRO A 158 32.95 16.73 16.25
C PRO A 158 34.05 16.18 15.32
N VAL A 159 35.22 16.84 15.34
CA VAL A 159 36.35 16.56 14.43
C VAL A 159 37.05 15.23 14.74
N ASN A 160 36.78 14.60 15.90
CA ASN A 160 37.33 13.30 16.25
C ASN A 160 36.30 12.48 17.03
N ALA A 161 35.64 11.54 16.37
CA ALA A 161 34.89 10.47 17.03
C ALA A 161 35.69 9.17 16.89
N ARG A 162 36.43 8.78 17.94
CA ARG A 162 36.92 7.41 18.12
C ARG A 162 35.85 6.58 18.83
#